data_AF-A0A559KLE4-F1
#
_entry.id   AF-A0A559KLE4-F1
#
_cell.length_a   1.000
_cell.length_b   1.000
_cell.length_c   1.000
_cell.angle_alpha   90.00
_cell.angle_beta   90.00
_cell.angle_gamma   90.00
#
_symmetry.space_group_name_H-M   'P 1'
#
loop_
_entity.id
_entity.type
_entity.pdbx_description
1 polymer ?
#
loop_
_entity_poly.entity_id
_entity_poly.type
_entity_poly.pdbx_seq_one_letter_code
_entity_poly.pdbx_strand_id
1 'polypeptide(L)'
;MSHDKPKTTDIKVEVALTRDVEIIEMRNMSNASHKDENTTTWAISAPKQEDDKEQNDWLDGFRRADRRKLKKGWDKGYHSEPKPHVPGDRYFDIRAANAKTATSALARELKGRHLQMIAFGGAIGTGLFITSGSALHQGGPGSVLLSYIVIGALQYCTMQSLAELCVIFPIAGSFSAFSTRFLDPSWGFSMGWNYCLQWLFTLPLEIIAGAFTITYWNEDISKSVFVAIFLAAIFIINLFGVKAYGEAEFVFSIIKVTAIVAFILLGIVINIGGEPTSGYIGGRYWIDPGLFNNGFKGFCSVLVTSCFSFTGTELIGLAAAETANPRKSLPSAIKQVFWRITLFYIVALMLVSLLVPHDDPRILDASSSNSAASPFVVAIETAGTTVLPSVMNAVILIAVISVGNSSVFGSSRTLAALADQSMAPAIFSYVDKQGRPLAAIIFSCCIGLLAFIADLKAHDVVFNWLLSISSLATLFTWGSICLTHIRFRNAWAHAAHTLEQLPFRSRPGTYGSWFALAGYVLVLLSQVWIAVDPVDHKKNETTNDIVQNIFLNLMAVPIVLIMYLGHKLWYRTNFVALDDIDIQTGRRYYRVHLMSDQEREARVTWPLWKRAYRYFC
;
A
#
# COMPACT_ATOMS: atom_id res chain seq x y z
N MET A 1 70.33 58.45 -9.89
CA MET A 1 69.78 57.13 -10.27
C MET A 1 69.12 56.54 -9.03
N SER A 2 67.84 56.87 -8.81
CA SER A 2 66.68 56.01 -9.07
C SER A 2 66.68 54.72 -8.24
N HIS A 3 65.71 54.57 -7.34
CA HIS A 3 64.89 53.36 -7.29
C HIS A 3 63.56 53.61 -6.58
N ASP A 4 62.55 53.02 -7.21
CA ASP A 4 61.10 53.19 -7.08
C ASP A 4 60.48 52.69 -5.77
N LYS A 5 59.33 53.28 -5.43
CA LYS A 5 58.38 52.82 -4.41
C LYS A 5 57.46 51.72 -4.97
N PRO A 6 56.99 50.75 -4.16
CA PRO A 6 56.05 49.73 -4.59
C PRO A 6 54.59 50.22 -4.63
N LYS A 7 53.85 49.81 -5.67
CA LYS A 7 52.41 50.04 -5.87
C LYS A 7 51.56 48.96 -5.18
N THR A 8 50.52 49.39 -4.49
CA THR A 8 49.39 48.60 -3.98
C THR A 8 48.45 48.17 -5.12
N THR A 9 48.03 46.91 -5.15
CA THR A 9 47.03 46.37 -6.08
C THR A 9 45.71 46.09 -5.36
N ASP A 10 44.69 46.90 -5.66
CA ASP A 10 43.29 46.67 -5.30
C ASP A 10 42.71 45.53 -6.15
N ILE A 11 42.07 44.55 -5.49
CA ILE A 11 41.31 43.48 -6.15
C ILE A 11 39.86 43.92 -6.28
N LYS A 12 39.44 44.30 -7.50
CA LYS A 12 38.03 44.52 -7.84
C LYS A 12 37.32 43.17 -8.00
N VAL A 13 36.29 42.93 -7.20
CA VAL A 13 35.33 41.84 -7.37
C VAL A 13 34.15 42.36 -8.22
N GLU A 14 34.09 41.98 -9.49
CA GLU A 14 32.92 42.24 -10.34
C GLU A 14 31.90 41.10 -10.20
N VAL A 15 30.73 41.44 -9.68
CA VAL A 15 29.52 40.61 -9.70
C VAL A 15 28.75 40.97 -10.96
N ALA A 16 28.78 40.11 -11.98
CA ALA A 16 27.96 40.27 -13.18
C ALA A 16 26.59 39.60 -12.98
N LEU A 17 25.56 40.42 -12.76
CA LEU A 17 24.15 40.06 -12.90
C LEU A 17 23.79 40.14 -14.39
N THR A 18 23.52 39.01 -15.03
CA THR A 18 22.90 38.99 -16.36
C THR A 18 21.48 38.45 -16.25
N ARG A 19 20.51 39.38 -16.24
CA ARG A 19 19.17 39.15 -16.79
C ARG A 19 19.36 38.98 -18.30
N ASP A 20 18.79 37.92 -18.87
CA ASP A 20 17.96 37.97 -20.08
C ASP A 20 17.42 36.56 -20.36
N VAL A 21 16.10 36.48 -20.43
CA VAL A 21 15.32 35.26 -20.69
C VAL A 21 14.85 35.34 -22.13
N GLU A 22 15.32 34.43 -22.97
CA GLU A 22 14.72 34.18 -24.27
C GLU A 22 13.89 32.89 -24.21
N ILE A 23 12.59 33.03 -24.45
CA ILE A 23 11.62 31.94 -24.51
C ILE A 23 11.68 31.38 -25.92
N ILE A 24 12.24 30.18 -26.07
CA ILE A 24 12.05 29.38 -27.29
C ILE A 24 10.99 28.32 -26.99
N GLU A 25 9.75 28.63 -27.35
CA GLU A 25 8.77 27.61 -27.72
C GLU A 25 9.15 27.00 -29.07
N MET A 26 8.94 25.69 -29.21
CA MET A 26 8.39 24.96 -30.38
C MET A 26 9.02 23.56 -30.47
N ARG A 27 8.23 22.48 -30.42
CA ARG A 27 7.51 21.87 -31.56
C ARG A 27 8.43 21.69 -32.78
N ASN A 28 8.63 20.42 -33.14
CA ASN A 28 9.37 19.90 -34.30
C ASN A 28 10.91 19.89 -34.17
N MET A 29 11.45 18.75 -33.75
CA MET A 29 12.76 18.31 -34.20
C MET A 29 12.63 16.93 -34.84
N SER A 30 12.27 16.92 -36.12
CA SER A 30 12.68 15.90 -37.07
C SER A 30 13.72 16.53 -37.99
N ASN A 31 14.91 15.91 -38.06
CA ASN A 31 15.98 16.15 -39.03
C ASN A 31 16.73 17.49 -38.93
N ALA A 32 17.89 17.47 -38.27
CA ALA A 32 19.10 18.10 -38.79
C ALA A 32 20.35 17.55 -38.07
N SER A 33 21.32 17.11 -38.86
CA SER A 33 22.67 16.72 -38.47
C SER A 33 23.59 17.91 -38.69
N HIS A 34 24.40 18.30 -37.70
CA HIS A 34 25.77 18.88 -37.77
C HIS A 34 26.16 19.33 -36.35
N LYS A 35 27.15 18.69 -35.69
CA LYS A 35 28.60 18.97 -35.66
C LYS A 35 28.99 20.32 -35.04
N ASP A 36 29.61 20.21 -33.86
CA ASP A 36 30.56 21.10 -33.21
C ASP A 36 30.12 22.51 -32.79
N GLU A 37 29.44 22.60 -31.63
CA GLU A 37 29.54 23.78 -30.75
C GLU A 37 29.65 23.35 -29.28
N ASN A 38 30.78 23.71 -28.65
CA ASN A 38 31.08 23.47 -27.25
C ASN A 38 30.32 24.47 -26.35
N THR A 39 29.06 24.16 -26.02
CA THR A 39 28.36 24.78 -24.88
C THR A 39 28.41 23.86 -23.67
N THR A 40 29.16 24.28 -22.64
CA THR A 40 29.27 23.56 -21.36
C THR A 40 27.98 23.68 -20.55
N THR A 41 26.97 22.91 -20.92
CA THR A 41 25.82 22.62 -20.05
C THR A 41 26.07 21.25 -19.43
N TRP A 42 26.42 21.21 -18.14
CA TRP A 42 26.46 19.97 -17.37
C TRP A 42 25.03 19.44 -17.16
N ALA A 43 24.43 18.93 -18.22
CA ALA A 43 23.30 18.03 -18.12
C ALA A 43 23.84 16.73 -17.49
N ILE A 44 23.49 16.49 -16.23
CA ILE A 44 23.66 15.15 -15.64
C ILE A 44 22.57 14.28 -16.26
N SER A 45 22.75 13.92 -17.53
CA SER A 45 22.22 12.68 -18.06
C SER A 45 22.83 11.56 -17.24
N ALA A 46 21.99 10.73 -16.61
CA ALA A 46 22.46 9.44 -16.13
C ALA A 46 23.21 8.75 -17.29
N PRO A 47 24.33 8.05 -17.04
CA PRO A 47 24.95 7.27 -18.10
C PRO A 47 23.84 6.36 -18.65
N LYS A 48 23.55 6.54 -19.94
CA LYS A 48 22.74 5.61 -20.68
C LYS A 48 23.57 4.33 -20.62
N GLN A 49 23.06 3.34 -19.91
CA GLN A 49 23.66 2.01 -19.91
C GLN A 49 23.82 1.64 -21.38
N GLU A 50 25.07 1.39 -21.81
CA GLU A 50 25.30 0.78 -23.11
C GLU A 50 24.51 -0.53 -23.08
N ASP A 51 23.35 -0.52 -23.74
CA ASP A 51 22.64 -1.73 -24.08
C ASP A 51 23.54 -2.42 -25.10
N ASP A 52 24.52 -3.19 -24.60
CA ASP A 52 25.05 -4.31 -25.33
C ASP A 52 23.83 -5.12 -25.75
N LYS A 53 23.48 -5.02 -27.04
CA LYS A 53 22.49 -5.88 -27.68
C LYS A 53 23.07 -7.29 -27.76
N GLU A 54 23.39 -7.89 -26.62
CA GLU A 54 23.40 -9.33 -26.53
C GLU A 54 21.98 -9.79 -26.80
N GLN A 55 21.88 -10.73 -27.72
CA GLN A 55 20.66 -11.38 -28.14
C GLN A 55 20.05 -12.05 -26.89
N ASN A 56 19.16 -11.33 -26.20
CA ASN A 56 18.59 -11.74 -24.91
C ASN A 56 17.83 -13.04 -25.07
N ASP A 57 18.50 -14.16 -24.79
CA ASP A 57 17.83 -15.41 -24.52
C ASP A 57 16.90 -15.18 -23.32
N TRP A 58 15.63 -15.55 -23.43
CA TRP A 58 14.66 -15.35 -22.35
C TRP A 58 15.13 -16.03 -21.04
N LEU A 59 15.88 -17.13 -21.18
CA LEU A 59 16.52 -17.86 -20.09
C LEU A 59 17.59 -17.04 -19.35
N ASP A 60 18.31 -16.15 -20.04
CA ASP A 60 19.31 -15.29 -19.40
C ASP A 60 18.67 -14.23 -18.49
N GLY A 61 17.40 -13.93 -18.70
CA GLY A 61 16.59 -13.10 -17.81
C GLY A 61 16.50 -13.64 -16.39
N PHE A 62 16.58 -14.95 -16.20
CA PHE A 62 16.47 -15.60 -14.89
C PHE A 62 17.75 -15.60 -14.08
N ARG A 63 18.90 -15.21 -14.65
CA ARG A 63 20.17 -15.12 -13.90
C ARG A 63 20.13 -14.00 -12.86
N ARG A 64 20.97 -14.08 -11.82
CA ARG A 64 21.04 -13.07 -10.75
C ARG A 64 21.42 -11.70 -11.31
N ALA A 65 20.69 -10.66 -10.90
CA ALA A 65 21.01 -9.26 -11.20
C ALA A 65 22.16 -8.74 -10.33
N ASP A 66 22.98 -7.86 -10.93
CA ASP A 66 23.95 -7.07 -10.18
C ASP A 66 23.26 -5.99 -9.34
N ARG A 67 23.76 -5.78 -8.12
CA ARG A 67 23.29 -4.70 -7.24
C ARG A 67 23.77 -3.35 -7.75
N ARG A 68 23.00 -2.30 -7.45
CA ARG A 68 23.41 -0.92 -7.77
C ARG A 68 24.58 -0.51 -6.88
N LYS A 69 25.51 0.27 -7.44
CA LYS A 69 26.61 0.88 -6.66
C LYS A 69 26.12 2.17 -5.98
N LEU A 70 26.57 2.42 -4.75
CA LEU A 70 26.44 3.73 -4.12
C LEU A 70 27.28 4.77 -4.90
N LYS A 71 26.82 6.02 -4.97
CA LYS A 71 27.58 7.09 -5.64
C LYS A 71 28.84 7.41 -4.83
N LYS A 72 30.02 7.27 -5.47
CA LYS A 72 31.34 7.60 -4.87
C LYS A 72 31.32 8.97 -4.18
N GLY A 73 31.80 9.03 -2.93
CA GLY A 73 31.88 10.24 -2.11
C GLY A 73 30.77 10.41 -1.07
N TRP A 74 29.76 9.53 -1.12
CA TRP A 74 28.70 9.40 -0.11
C TRP A 74 29.00 8.28 0.90
N ASP A 75 30.14 7.63 0.70
CA ASP A 75 30.57 6.37 1.32
C ASP A 75 31.28 6.64 2.66
N LYS A 76 30.82 7.61 3.46
CA LYS A 76 31.41 8.00 4.77
C LYS A 76 31.35 6.85 5.81
N GLY A 77 32.02 5.74 5.55
CA GLY A 77 32.03 4.51 6.35
C GLY A 77 30.86 3.54 6.09
N TYR A 78 30.08 3.72 5.02
CA TYR A 78 28.99 2.81 4.65
C TYR A 78 29.51 1.71 3.73
N HIS A 79 29.91 0.58 4.33
CA HIS A 79 30.24 -0.62 3.58
C HIS A 79 28.95 -1.43 3.33
N SER A 80 28.76 -1.92 2.10
CA SER A 80 27.76 -2.96 1.81
C SER A 80 28.09 -4.29 2.50
N GLU A 81 29.35 -4.43 2.93
CA GLU A 81 29.88 -5.55 3.68
C GLU A 81 29.82 -5.24 5.18
N PRO A 82 29.31 -6.17 6.00
CA PRO A 82 29.26 -5.98 7.45
C PRO A 82 30.66 -5.79 8.01
N LYS A 83 30.81 -4.95 9.05
CA LYS A 83 32.09 -4.81 9.75
C LYS A 83 32.58 -6.18 10.28
N PRO A 84 33.91 -6.41 10.39
CA PRO A 84 34.44 -7.65 10.95
C PRO A 84 33.88 -7.88 12.36
N HIS A 85 33.30 -9.07 12.54
CA HIS A 85 32.60 -9.51 13.74
C HIS A 85 33.59 -9.81 14.88
N VAL A 86 33.28 -9.34 16.10
CA VAL A 86 33.92 -9.85 17.32
C VAL A 86 33.31 -11.23 17.60
N PRO A 87 34.09 -12.32 17.64
CA PRO A 87 33.55 -13.66 17.85
C PRO A 87 32.74 -13.73 19.16
N GLY A 88 31.45 -14.04 19.05
CA GLY A 88 30.58 -14.32 20.19
C GLY A 88 29.48 -13.29 20.48
N ASP A 89 29.49 -12.11 19.85
CA ASP A 89 28.46 -11.09 20.09
C ASP A 89 27.52 -10.91 18.89
N ARG A 90 26.26 -11.30 19.03
CA ARG A 90 25.25 -11.26 17.95
C ARG A 90 24.79 -9.83 17.71
N TYR A 91 25.51 -9.11 16.84
CA TYR A 91 25.21 -7.72 16.48
C TYR A 91 24.47 -7.60 15.15
N PHE A 92 23.40 -6.80 15.12
CA PHE A 92 22.67 -6.45 13.90
C PHE A 92 23.23 -5.16 13.29
N ASP A 93 23.81 -5.24 12.09
CA ASP A 93 24.38 -4.07 11.39
C ASP A 93 23.31 -3.27 10.63
N ILE A 94 22.76 -2.27 11.31
CA ILE A 94 21.75 -1.34 10.77
C ILE A 94 22.28 -0.58 9.54
N ARG A 95 23.57 -0.21 9.53
CA ARG A 95 24.15 0.60 8.43
C ARG A 95 24.27 -0.23 7.16
N ALA A 96 24.70 -1.49 7.29
CA ALA A 96 24.74 -2.43 6.17
C ALA A 96 23.32 -2.71 5.63
N ALA A 97 22.34 -2.89 6.53
CA ALA A 97 20.93 -3.08 6.15
C ALA A 97 20.36 -1.87 5.37
N ASN A 98 20.64 -0.64 5.82
CA ASN A 98 20.25 0.59 5.13
C ASN A 98 20.92 0.74 3.76
N ALA A 99 22.19 0.36 3.64
CA ALA A 99 22.92 0.41 2.38
C ALA A 99 22.37 -0.61 1.36
N LYS A 100 22.07 -1.85 1.79
CA LYS A 100 21.52 -2.90 0.92
C LYS A 100 20.13 -2.56 0.39
N THR A 101 19.25 -2.05 1.23
CA THR A 101 17.89 -1.62 0.82
C THR A 101 17.92 -0.41 -0.12
N ALA A 102 18.90 0.49 0.01
CA ALA A 102 19.10 1.62 -0.90
C ALA A 102 19.68 1.20 -2.27
N THR A 103 20.44 0.10 -2.32
CA THR A 103 21.14 -0.42 -3.51
C THR A 103 20.42 -1.59 -4.17
N SER A 104 19.16 -1.82 -3.81
CA SER A 104 18.35 -2.94 -4.29
C SER A 104 18.42 -3.14 -5.81
N ALA A 105 18.48 -4.41 -6.22
CA ALA A 105 18.51 -4.88 -7.60
C ALA A 105 17.13 -4.84 -8.30
N LEU A 106 16.06 -4.44 -7.59
CA LEU A 106 14.71 -4.33 -8.17
C LEU A 106 14.66 -3.32 -9.33
N ALA A 107 13.97 -3.68 -10.41
CA ALA A 107 13.88 -2.88 -11.64
C ALA A 107 13.06 -1.59 -11.45
N ARG A 108 13.46 -0.49 -12.10
CA ARG A 108 12.82 0.84 -11.97
C ARG A 108 11.96 1.20 -13.18
N GLU A 109 10.96 0.38 -13.45
CA GLU A 109 10.15 0.50 -14.67
C GLU A 109 8.74 1.07 -14.45
N LEU A 110 8.30 1.24 -13.19
CA LEU A 110 6.95 1.69 -12.90
C LEU A 110 6.77 3.18 -13.18
N LYS A 111 5.72 3.49 -13.96
CA LYS A 111 5.30 4.85 -14.31
C LYS A 111 4.26 5.36 -13.31
N GLY A 112 4.04 6.67 -13.28
CA GLY A 112 3.04 7.29 -12.40
C GLY A 112 1.62 6.73 -12.57
N ARG A 113 1.22 6.34 -13.79
CA ARG A 113 -0.07 5.68 -14.04
C ARG A 113 -0.18 4.30 -13.38
N HIS A 114 0.92 3.55 -13.33
CA HIS A 114 0.95 2.24 -12.69
C HIS A 114 0.83 2.39 -11.19
N LEU A 115 1.52 3.38 -10.59
CA LEU A 115 1.39 3.66 -9.15
C LEU A 115 -0.04 4.00 -8.74
N GLN A 116 -0.73 4.78 -9.57
CA GLN A 116 -2.13 5.12 -9.31
C GLN A 116 -3.02 3.88 -9.33
N MET A 117 -2.87 3.05 -10.36
CA MET A 117 -3.67 1.83 -10.49
C MET A 117 -3.32 0.78 -9.46
N ILE A 118 -2.05 0.63 -9.06
CA ILE A 118 -1.66 -0.30 -7.98
C ILE A 118 -2.38 0.04 -6.67
N ALA A 119 -2.56 1.32 -6.34
CA ALA A 119 -3.32 1.68 -5.15
C ALA A 119 -4.83 1.46 -5.29
N PHE A 120 -5.41 1.69 -6.46
CA PHE A 120 -6.82 1.35 -6.69
C PHE A 120 -7.04 -0.16 -6.65
N GLY A 121 -6.20 -0.92 -7.36
CA GLY A 121 -6.27 -2.37 -7.46
C GLY A 121 -6.04 -3.06 -6.13
N GLY A 122 -5.10 -2.57 -5.32
CA GLY A 122 -4.79 -3.12 -4.01
C GLY A 122 -5.85 -2.83 -2.93
N ALA A 123 -6.55 -1.69 -3.01
CA ALA A 123 -7.57 -1.33 -2.04
C ALA A 123 -8.95 -1.91 -2.37
N ILE A 124 -9.33 -1.88 -3.64
CA ILE A 124 -10.66 -2.28 -4.08
C ILE A 124 -10.70 -3.79 -4.33
N GLY A 125 -11.36 -4.53 -3.43
CA GLY A 125 -11.51 -5.99 -3.53
C GLY A 125 -12.45 -6.58 -2.49
N THR A 126 -12.08 -7.74 -1.93
CA THR A 126 -12.87 -8.51 -0.94
C THR A 126 -13.35 -7.65 0.23
N GLY A 127 -12.52 -6.71 0.71
CA GLY A 127 -12.91 -5.77 1.76
C GLY A 127 -14.20 -5.01 1.43
N LEU A 128 -14.23 -4.32 0.28
CA LEU A 128 -15.40 -3.55 -0.14
C LEU A 128 -16.55 -4.45 -0.58
N PHE A 129 -16.30 -5.48 -1.39
CA PHE A 129 -17.38 -6.20 -2.07
C PHE A 129 -17.95 -7.36 -1.27
N ILE A 130 -17.19 -7.98 -0.37
CA ILE A 130 -17.62 -9.18 0.34
C ILE A 130 -17.80 -8.87 1.83
N THR A 131 -16.77 -8.32 2.47
CA THR A 131 -16.81 -8.09 3.93
C THR A 131 -17.76 -6.96 4.35
N SER A 132 -18.15 -6.09 3.41
CA SER A 132 -19.16 -5.04 3.66
C SER A 132 -20.53 -5.60 4.02
N GLY A 133 -20.87 -6.83 3.60
CA GLY A 133 -22.14 -7.48 3.98
C GLY A 133 -22.18 -7.76 5.48
N SER A 134 -21.13 -8.40 6.01
CA SER A 134 -20.97 -8.63 7.46
C SER A 134 -20.91 -7.33 8.25
N ALA A 135 -20.20 -6.31 7.73
CA ALA A 135 -20.16 -4.99 8.36
C ALA A 135 -21.53 -4.32 8.45
N LEU A 136 -22.32 -4.38 7.35
CA LEU A 136 -23.67 -3.85 7.32
C LEU A 136 -24.57 -4.60 8.29
N HIS A 137 -24.47 -5.93 8.31
CA HIS A 137 -25.24 -6.76 9.22
C HIS A 137 -24.96 -6.44 10.69
N GLN A 138 -23.70 -6.43 11.10
CA GLN A 138 -23.32 -6.26 12.52
C GLN A 138 -23.52 -4.83 13.04
N GLY A 139 -23.16 -3.82 12.23
CA GLY A 139 -23.16 -2.42 12.69
C GLY A 139 -24.37 -1.60 12.23
N GLY A 140 -25.05 -2.02 11.16
CA GLY A 140 -26.07 -1.21 10.49
C GLY A 140 -25.50 -0.07 9.62
N PRO A 141 -26.35 0.59 8.82
CA PRO A 141 -25.95 1.62 7.86
C PRO A 141 -25.12 2.76 8.45
N GLY A 142 -25.54 3.31 9.59
CA GLY A 142 -24.89 4.44 10.24
C GLY A 142 -23.50 4.11 10.74
N SER A 143 -23.31 2.91 11.31
CA SER A 143 -22.00 2.45 11.77
C SER A 143 -21.02 2.25 10.62
N VAL A 144 -21.47 1.64 9.51
CA VAL A 144 -20.65 1.46 8.30
C VAL A 144 -20.19 2.79 7.72
N LEU A 145 -21.10 3.75 7.57
CA LEU A 145 -20.71 5.06 7.02
C LEU A 145 -19.73 5.80 7.93
N LEU A 146 -20.01 5.80 9.24
CA LEU A 146 -19.16 6.47 10.21
C LEU A 146 -17.77 5.82 10.29
N SER A 147 -17.69 4.50 10.28
CA SER A 147 -16.42 3.77 10.38
C SER A 147 -15.53 4.04 9.17
N TYR A 148 -16.08 4.00 7.94
CA TYR A 148 -15.31 4.28 6.73
C TYR A 148 -14.85 5.74 6.64
N ILE A 149 -15.64 6.70 7.17
CA ILE A 149 -15.22 8.11 7.29
C ILE A 149 -14.06 8.24 8.28
N VAL A 150 -14.18 7.65 9.47
CA VAL A 150 -13.15 7.72 10.52
C VAL A 150 -11.86 7.05 10.06
N ILE A 151 -11.93 5.80 9.60
CA ILE A 151 -10.76 5.06 9.10
C ILE A 151 -10.17 5.75 7.87
N GLY A 152 -10.99 6.30 6.98
CA GLY A 152 -10.52 7.15 5.89
C GLY A 152 -9.69 8.33 6.40
N ALA A 153 -10.17 9.08 7.40
CA ALA A 153 -9.42 10.20 7.96
C ALA A 153 -8.06 9.79 8.57
N LEU A 154 -8.01 8.65 9.29
CA LEU A 154 -6.76 8.09 9.81
C LEU A 154 -5.82 7.71 8.65
N GLN A 155 -6.35 7.01 7.65
CA GLN A 155 -5.60 6.53 6.50
C GLN A 155 -5.04 7.67 5.65
N TYR A 156 -5.77 8.78 5.51
CA TYR A 156 -5.26 9.99 4.86
C TYR A 156 -3.95 10.46 5.51
N CYS A 157 -3.95 10.53 6.85
CA CYS A 157 -2.79 10.96 7.61
C CYS A 157 -1.62 9.97 7.46
N THR A 158 -1.90 8.67 7.47
CA THR A 158 -0.91 7.61 7.23
C THR A 158 -0.29 7.71 5.84
N MET A 159 -1.10 7.87 4.79
CA MET A 159 -0.62 7.96 3.42
C MET A 159 0.18 9.25 3.16
N GLN A 160 -0.22 10.38 3.76
CA GLN A 160 0.57 11.61 3.70
C GLN A 160 1.94 11.45 4.38
N SER A 161 1.98 10.73 5.51
CA SER A 161 3.22 10.42 6.25
C SER A 161 4.13 9.50 5.44
N LEU A 162 3.56 8.45 4.83
CA LEU A 162 4.27 7.51 3.96
C LEU A 162 4.84 8.19 2.71
N ALA A 163 4.05 9.08 2.07
CA ALA A 163 4.48 9.83 0.89
C ALA A 163 5.77 10.62 1.14
N GLU A 164 5.86 11.27 2.30
CA GLU A 164 7.03 12.06 2.67
C GLU A 164 8.27 11.19 2.86
N LEU A 165 8.14 10.08 3.58
CA LEU A 165 9.23 9.13 3.79
C LEU A 165 9.71 8.53 2.46
N CYS A 166 8.80 8.06 1.62
CA CYS A 166 9.13 7.40 0.35
C CYS A 166 9.68 8.35 -0.73
N VAL A 167 9.29 9.63 -0.74
CA VAL A 167 9.88 10.62 -1.68
C VAL A 167 11.33 10.92 -1.33
N ILE A 168 11.64 10.98 -0.04
CA ILE A 168 12.99 11.27 0.48
C ILE A 168 13.86 10.03 0.35
N PHE A 169 13.34 8.88 0.78
CA PHE A 169 14.03 7.59 0.81
C PHE A 169 13.27 6.55 -0.05
N PRO A 170 13.40 6.59 -1.40
CA PRO A 170 12.81 5.58 -2.27
C PRO A 170 13.66 4.29 -2.24
N ILE A 171 13.60 3.58 -1.11
CA ILE A 171 14.35 2.35 -0.81
C ILE A 171 13.44 1.12 -0.85
N ALA A 172 14.02 -0.06 -1.11
CA ALA A 172 13.28 -1.32 -1.09
C ALA A 172 12.80 -1.66 0.33
N GLY A 173 11.63 -2.30 0.45
CA GLY A 173 10.98 -2.62 1.73
C GLY A 173 10.15 -1.48 2.33
N SER A 174 10.37 -0.24 1.91
CA SER A 174 9.56 0.92 2.32
C SER A 174 9.42 1.01 3.85
N PHE A 175 8.19 0.94 4.38
CA PHE A 175 7.87 1.07 5.80
C PHE A 175 8.50 0.02 6.71
N SER A 176 8.83 -1.19 6.22
CA SER A 176 9.57 -2.17 7.02
C SER A 176 11.02 -1.70 7.23
N ALA A 177 11.68 -1.26 6.15
CA ALA A 177 13.02 -0.69 6.20
C ALA A 177 13.05 0.64 6.99
N PHE A 178 12.00 1.46 6.89
CA PHE A 178 11.87 2.66 7.70
C PHE A 178 11.75 2.34 9.19
N SER A 179 11.02 1.28 9.55
CA SER A 179 10.89 0.83 10.93
C SER A 179 12.25 0.37 11.50
N THR A 180 13.02 -0.41 10.74
CA THR A 180 14.40 -0.78 11.12
C THR A 180 15.30 0.45 11.32
N ARG A 181 15.16 1.44 10.43
CA ARG A 181 16.02 2.62 10.36
C ARG A 181 15.74 3.67 11.44
N PHE A 182 14.46 3.93 11.71
CA PHE A 182 14.03 5.05 12.55
C PHE A 182 13.53 4.62 13.93
N LEU A 183 13.21 3.35 14.16
CA LEU A 183 12.67 2.86 15.43
C LEU A 183 13.67 1.95 16.14
N ASP A 184 13.65 0.68 15.78
CA ASP A 184 14.46 -0.38 16.36
C ASP A 184 14.53 -1.53 15.35
N PRO A 185 15.68 -2.21 15.20
CA PRO A 185 15.79 -3.31 14.25
C PRO A 185 14.87 -4.49 14.54
N SER A 186 14.59 -4.80 15.81
CA SER A 186 13.63 -5.86 16.14
C SER A 186 12.19 -5.47 15.83
N TRP A 187 11.85 -4.18 15.98
CA TRP A 187 10.57 -3.66 15.49
C TRP A 187 10.47 -3.74 13.97
N GLY A 188 11.55 -3.37 13.25
CA GLY A 188 11.64 -3.53 11.80
C GLY A 188 11.48 -4.97 11.32
N PHE A 189 12.12 -5.92 12.00
CA PHE A 189 11.96 -7.35 11.75
C PHE A 189 10.50 -7.79 11.93
N SER A 190 9.90 -7.45 13.07
CA SER A 190 8.51 -7.82 13.37
C SER A 190 7.54 -7.20 12.36
N MET A 191 7.69 -5.93 12.01
CA MET A 191 6.82 -5.24 11.04
C MET A 191 6.99 -5.78 9.62
N GLY A 192 8.22 -6.09 9.21
CA GLY A 192 8.46 -6.67 7.89
C GLY A 192 7.82 -8.04 7.76
N TRP A 193 7.94 -8.90 8.78
CA TRP A 193 7.29 -10.22 8.75
C TRP A 193 5.78 -10.15 8.94
N ASN A 194 5.27 -9.25 9.81
CA ASN A 194 3.85 -8.98 9.94
C ASN A 194 3.21 -8.63 8.59
N TYR A 195 3.84 -7.69 7.85
CA TYR A 195 3.36 -7.30 6.53
C TYR A 195 3.54 -8.40 5.47
N CYS A 196 4.61 -9.18 5.55
CA CYS A 196 4.83 -10.32 4.68
C CYS A 196 3.74 -11.39 4.88
N LEU A 197 3.50 -11.79 6.13
CA LEU A 197 2.48 -12.78 6.51
C LEU A 197 1.08 -12.32 6.15
N GLN A 198 0.79 -11.03 6.35
CA GLN A 198 -0.47 -10.43 5.92
C GLN A 198 -0.74 -10.72 4.43
N TRP A 199 0.19 -10.39 3.52
CA TRP A 199 -0.02 -10.66 2.10
C TRP A 199 0.05 -12.13 1.72
N LEU A 200 0.89 -12.92 2.41
CA LEU A 200 0.94 -14.37 2.21
C LEU A 200 -0.40 -15.04 2.54
N PHE A 201 -1.12 -14.56 3.56
CA PHE A 201 -2.45 -15.07 3.94
C PHE A 201 -3.59 -14.39 3.20
N THR A 202 -3.40 -13.16 2.72
CA THR A 202 -4.37 -12.50 1.82
C THR A 202 -4.48 -13.25 0.49
N LEU A 203 -3.37 -13.77 -0.06
CA LEU A 203 -3.41 -14.54 -1.32
C LEU A 203 -4.41 -15.71 -1.31
N PRO A 204 -4.32 -16.70 -0.41
CA PRO A 204 -5.30 -17.78 -0.37
C PRO A 204 -6.70 -17.29 0.00
N LEU A 205 -6.84 -16.26 0.84
CA LEU A 205 -8.14 -15.65 1.16
C LEU A 205 -8.84 -15.13 -0.10
N GLU A 206 -8.13 -14.39 -0.95
CA GLU A 206 -8.70 -13.87 -2.20
C GLU A 206 -9.03 -15.01 -3.17
N ILE A 207 -8.16 -16.02 -3.31
CA ILE A 207 -8.46 -17.15 -4.21
C ILE A 207 -9.70 -17.92 -3.73
N ILE A 208 -9.86 -18.11 -2.42
CA ILE A 208 -11.05 -18.72 -1.80
C ILE A 208 -12.29 -17.86 -2.10
N ALA A 209 -12.24 -16.55 -1.86
CA ALA A 209 -13.33 -15.63 -2.16
C ALA A 209 -13.73 -15.65 -3.65
N GLY A 210 -12.75 -15.73 -4.55
CA GLY A 210 -12.99 -15.83 -5.98
C GLY A 210 -13.65 -17.16 -6.35
N ALA A 211 -13.23 -18.26 -5.75
CA ALA A 211 -13.83 -19.57 -5.98
C ALA A 211 -15.28 -19.64 -5.47
N PHE A 212 -15.61 -18.96 -4.36
CA PHE A 212 -17.00 -18.79 -3.91
C PHE A 212 -17.81 -17.89 -4.83
N THR A 213 -17.21 -16.86 -5.42
CA THR A 213 -17.92 -16.00 -6.38
C THR A 213 -18.39 -16.81 -7.61
N ILE A 214 -17.67 -17.88 -7.98
CA ILE A 214 -18.06 -18.75 -9.10
C ILE A 214 -19.32 -19.57 -8.83
N THR A 215 -19.59 -19.93 -7.57
CA THR A 215 -20.77 -20.74 -7.23
C THR A 215 -22.07 -20.04 -7.60
N TYR A 216 -22.05 -18.71 -7.74
CA TYR A 216 -23.14 -17.93 -8.29
C TYR A 216 -23.66 -18.41 -9.64
N TRP A 217 -22.76 -18.84 -10.54
CA TRP A 217 -23.15 -19.33 -11.87
C TRP A 217 -23.33 -20.83 -11.91
N ASN A 218 -22.54 -21.57 -11.12
CA ASN A 218 -22.58 -23.02 -11.12
C ASN A 218 -22.04 -23.58 -9.80
N GLU A 219 -22.91 -24.25 -9.05
CA GLU A 219 -22.56 -24.90 -7.78
C GLU A 219 -22.03 -26.33 -7.94
N ASP A 220 -22.24 -26.96 -9.10
CA ASP A 220 -21.87 -28.37 -9.35
C ASP A 220 -20.37 -28.55 -9.62
N ILE A 221 -19.68 -27.49 -10.04
CA ILE A 221 -18.24 -27.54 -10.33
C ILE A 221 -17.43 -27.35 -9.04
N SER A 222 -16.49 -28.27 -8.78
CA SER A 222 -15.58 -28.17 -7.63
C SER A 222 -14.81 -26.85 -7.61
N LYS A 223 -14.78 -26.21 -6.43
CA LYS A 223 -14.10 -24.92 -6.22
C LYS A 223 -12.60 -25.05 -6.45
N SER A 224 -12.02 -26.23 -6.17
CA SER A 224 -10.61 -26.55 -6.41
C SER A 224 -10.15 -26.32 -7.86
N VAL A 225 -11.03 -26.52 -8.85
CA VAL A 225 -10.70 -26.26 -10.26
C VAL A 225 -10.41 -24.78 -10.47
N PHE A 226 -11.25 -23.91 -9.93
CA PHE A 226 -11.09 -22.46 -10.03
C PHE A 226 -9.92 -21.95 -9.18
N VAL A 227 -9.69 -22.55 -8.01
CA VAL A 227 -8.48 -22.30 -7.20
C VAL A 227 -7.22 -22.52 -8.03
N ALA A 228 -7.12 -23.66 -8.74
CA ALA A 228 -5.97 -23.97 -9.59
C ALA A 228 -5.80 -22.96 -10.74
N ILE A 229 -6.90 -22.59 -11.40
CA ILE A 229 -6.90 -21.61 -12.50
C ILE A 229 -6.44 -20.24 -12.02
N PHE A 230 -7.00 -19.74 -10.91
CA PHE A 230 -6.65 -18.41 -10.38
C PHE A 230 -5.22 -18.36 -9.89
N LEU A 231 -4.76 -19.38 -9.17
CA LEU A 231 -3.37 -19.45 -8.71
C LEU A 231 -2.39 -19.52 -9.89
N ALA A 232 -2.69 -20.31 -10.92
CA ALA A 232 -1.88 -20.39 -12.14
C ALA A 232 -1.83 -19.04 -12.88
N ALA A 233 -2.96 -18.35 -13.03
CA ALA A 233 -3.03 -17.05 -13.66
C ALA A 233 -2.18 -16.00 -12.91
N ILE A 234 -2.32 -15.94 -11.59
CA ILE A 234 -1.55 -15.02 -10.73
C ILE A 234 -0.04 -15.33 -10.82
N PHE A 235 0.33 -16.61 -10.78
CA PHE A 235 1.73 -17.03 -10.91
C PHE A 235 2.33 -16.60 -12.25
N ILE A 236 1.62 -16.87 -13.36
CA ILE A 236 2.05 -16.51 -14.71
C ILE A 236 2.24 -14.99 -14.85
N ILE A 237 1.29 -14.17 -14.36
CA ILE A 237 1.41 -12.71 -14.43
C ILE A 237 2.67 -12.22 -13.70
N ASN A 238 2.95 -12.77 -12.51
CA ASN A 238 4.11 -12.38 -11.71
C ASN A 238 5.44 -12.88 -12.28
N LEU A 239 5.44 -13.99 -13.03
CA LEU A 239 6.61 -14.46 -13.76
C LEU A 239 7.04 -13.53 -14.90
N PHE A 240 6.14 -12.74 -15.48
CA PHE A 240 6.51 -11.76 -16.52
C PHE A 240 7.07 -10.43 -15.96
N GLY A 241 7.17 -10.30 -14.63
CA GLY A 241 7.86 -9.20 -13.95
C GLY A 241 7.03 -7.95 -13.70
N VAL A 242 7.67 -6.94 -13.13
CA VAL A 242 6.99 -5.75 -12.58
C VAL A 242 6.18 -4.98 -13.63
N LYS A 243 6.65 -4.92 -14.88
CA LYS A 243 5.95 -4.23 -15.95
C LYS A 243 4.66 -4.94 -16.35
N ALA A 244 4.69 -6.26 -16.49
CA ALA A 244 3.51 -7.06 -16.79
C ALA A 244 2.49 -6.97 -15.64
N TYR A 245 2.96 -7.08 -14.40
CA TYR A 245 2.15 -6.83 -13.21
C TYR A 245 1.48 -5.43 -13.26
N GLY A 246 2.25 -4.38 -13.55
CA GLY A 246 1.75 -3.02 -13.60
C GLY A 246 0.72 -2.77 -14.71
N GLU A 247 0.86 -3.42 -15.87
CA GLU A 247 -0.16 -3.35 -16.94
C GLU A 247 -1.40 -4.20 -16.61
N ALA A 248 -1.25 -5.38 -16.01
CA ALA A 248 -2.37 -6.21 -15.57
C ALA A 248 -3.22 -5.45 -14.53
N GLU A 249 -2.58 -4.87 -13.51
CA GLU A 249 -3.26 -4.05 -12.51
C GLU A 249 -3.89 -2.79 -13.11
N PHE A 250 -3.29 -2.21 -14.15
CA PHE A 250 -3.89 -1.08 -14.86
C PHE A 250 -5.23 -1.48 -15.48
N VAL A 251 -5.31 -2.64 -16.15
CA VAL A 251 -6.54 -3.14 -16.75
C VAL A 251 -7.57 -3.51 -15.68
N PHE A 252 -7.17 -4.28 -14.67
CA PHE A 252 -8.08 -4.70 -13.59
C PHE A 252 -8.65 -3.49 -12.84
N SER A 253 -7.82 -2.52 -12.48
CA SER A 253 -8.26 -1.33 -11.74
C SER A 253 -9.24 -0.46 -12.53
N ILE A 254 -9.07 -0.32 -13.86
CA ILE A 254 -10.02 0.43 -14.70
C ILE A 254 -11.39 -0.24 -14.69
N ILE A 255 -11.44 -1.58 -14.80
CA ILE A 255 -12.70 -2.32 -14.73
C ILE A 255 -13.38 -2.11 -13.37
N LYS A 256 -12.64 -2.25 -12.26
CA LYS A 256 -13.16 -2.04 -10.90
C LYS A 256 -13.74 -0.65 -10.70
N VAL A 257 -12.97 0.38 -11.06
CA VAL A 257 -13.38 1.79 -10.88
C VAL A 257 -14.62 2.09 -11.74
N THR A 258 -14.64 1.63 -12.99
CA THR A 258 -15.79 1.82 -13.89
C THR A 258 -17.03 1.15 -13.33
N ALA A 259 -16.90 -0.07 -12.79
CA ALA A 259 -18.01 -0.80 -12.21
C ALA A 259 -18.56 -0.14 -10.94
N ILE A 260 -17.72 0.41 -10.06
CA ILE A 260 -18.19 1.17 -8.89
C ILE A 260 -18.95 2.43 -9.32
N VAL A 261 -18.44 3.16 -10.31
CA VAL A 261 -19.15 4.34 -10.85
C VAL A 261 -20.50 3.94 -11.45
N ALA A 262 -20.53 2.85 -12.23
CA ALA A 262 -21.77 2.31 -12.80
C ALA A 262 -22.75 1.87 -11.70
N PHE A 263 -22.27 1.19 -10.66
CA PHE A 263 -23.08 0.80 -9.50
C PHE A 263 -23.62 2.02 -8.76
N ILE A 264 -22.84 3.10 -8.58
CA ILE A 264 -23.31 4.31 -7.93
C ILE A 264 -24.48 4.93 -8.72
N LEU A 265 -24.35 5.04 -10.05
CA LEU A 265 -25.42 5.56 -10.90
C LEU A 265 -26.65 4.66 -10.85
N LEU A 266 -26.45 3.35 -10.97
CA LEU A 266 -27.52 2.36 -10.90
C LEU A 266 -28.21 2.38 -9.54
N GLY A 267 -27.46 2.44 -8.45
CA GLY A 267 -28.00 2.47 -7.09
C GLY A 267 -28.84 3.72 -6.83
N ILE A 268 -28.46 4.87 -7.37
CA ILE A 268 -29.30 6.09 -7.33
C ILE A 268 -30.62 5.84 -8.09
N VAL A 269 -30.55 5.24 -9.28
CA VAL A 269 -31.74 4.92 -10.08
C VAL A 269 -32.63 3.92 -9.36
N ILE A 270 -32.09 2.86 -8.76
CA ILE A 270 -32.85 1.88 -7.99
C ILE A 270 -33.48 2.53 -6.76
N ASN A 271 -32.74 3.39 -6.04
CA ASN A 271 -33.26 4.02 -4.84
C ASN A 271 -34.46 4.95 -5.14
N ILE A 272 -34.42 5.63 -6.29
CA ILE A 272 -35.49 6.52 -6.75
C ILE A 272 -36.64 5.74 -7.41
N GLY A 273 -36.31 4.81 -8.31
CA GLY A 273 -37.27 4.05 -9.11
C GLY A 273 -37.99 2.96 -8.31
N GLY A 274 -37.33 2.44 -7.28
CA GLY A 274 -37.88 1.42 -6.40
C GLY A 274 -37.77 0.00 -6.91
N GLU A 275 -38.12 -0.95 -6.05
CA GLU A 275 -38.38 -2.32 -6.47
C GLU A 275 -39.70 -2.37 -7.25
N PRO A 276 -39.88 -3.34 -8.17
CA PRO A 276 -41.11 -3.51 -8.95
C PRO A 276 -42.39 -3.60 -8.09
N THR A 277 -42.25 -4.00 -6.82
CA THR A 277 -43.36 -4.25 -5.89
C THR A 277 -43.58 -3.13 -4.87
N SER A 278 -42.53 -2.39 -4.47
CA SER A 278 -42.56 -1.48 -3.32
C SER A 278 -42.41 0.00 -3.67
N GLY A 279 -41.97 0.34 -4.90
CA GLY A 279 -41.76 1.72 -5.32
C GLY A 279 -40.59 2.39 -4.57
N TYR A 280 -40.58 3.73 -4.53
CA TYR A 280 -39.48 4.54 -3.97
C TYR A 280 -38.96 4.02 -2.62
N ILE A 281 -37.67 3.65 -2.56
CA ILE A 281 -37.03 3.11 -1.35
C ILE A 281 -36.62 4.26 -0.41
N GLY A 282 -35.94 5.28 -0.95
CA GLY A 282 -35.51 6.45 -0.21
C GLY A 282 -34.56 6.11 0.93
N GLY A 283 -35.04 6.22 2.18
CA GLY A 283 -34.33 5.86 3.40
C GLY A 283 -35.07 4.82 4.22
N ARG A 284 -35.97 4.04 3.61
CA ARG A 284 -36.85 3.09 4.29
C ARG A 284 -36.08 2.15 5.22
N TYR A 285 -35.02 1.52 4.72
CA TYR A 285 -34.21 0.58 5.51
C TYR A 285 -33.38 1.23 6.62
N TRP A 286 -33.20 2.55 6.59
CA TRP A 286 -32.58 3.29 7.69
C TRP A 286 -33.57 3.60 8.82
N ILE A 287 -34.87 3.48 8.56
CA ILE A 287 -35.94 3.62 9.56
C ILE A 287 -36.32 2.24 10.11
N ASP A 288 -36.53 1.26 9.22
CA ASP A 288 -36.93 -0.11 9.55
C ASP A 288 -36.19 -1.08 8.61
N PRO A 289 -35.24 -1.91 9.10
CA PRO A 289 -34.96 -2.26 10.51
C PRO A 289 -34.20 -1.20 11.35
N GLY A 290 -33.61 -0.18 10.73
CA GLY A 290 -33.02 0.97 11.45
C GLY A 290 -31.58 1.31 11.08
N LEU A 291 -31.13 2.48 11.54
CA LEU A 291 -29.84 3.06 11.16
C LEU A 291 -28.63 2.42 11.84
N PHE A 292 -28.77 1.97 13.08
CA PHE A 292 -27.70 1.36 13.86
C PHE A 292 -28.14 -0.03 14.31
N ASN A 293 -27.31 -1.04 14.08
CA ASN A 293 -27.45 -2.35 14.69
C ASN A 293 -26.41 -2.51 15.80
N ASN A 294 -26.78 -3.18 16.89
CA ASN A 294 -25.90 -3.46 18.05
C ASN A 294 -25.24 -2.23 18.71
N GLY A 295 -25.79 -1.02 18.50
CA GLY A 295 -25.35 0.23 19.13
C GLY A 295 -23.87 0.55 18.92
N PHE A 296 -23.20 1.09 19.95
CA PHE A 296 -21.77 1.43 19.88
C PHE A 296 -20.87 0.21 19.68
N LYS A 297 -21.30 -0.97 20.15
CA LYS A 297 -20.57 -2.22 19.98
C LYS A 297 -20.56 -2.65 18.50
N GLY A 298 -21.68 -2.49 17.80
CA GLY A 298 -21.75 -2.67 16.35
C GLY A 298 -20.84 -1.70 15.58
N PHE A 299 -20.76 -0.42 16.01
CA PHE A 299 -19.77 0.50 15.43
C PHE A 299 -18.33 0.01 15.62
N CYS A 300 -17.98 -0.46 16.83
CA CYS A 300 -16.66 -1.01 17.13
C CYS A 300 -16.32 -2.25 16.29
N SER A 301 -17.28 -3.15 16.02
CA SER A 301 -17.02 -4.36 15.24
C SER A 301 -16.71 -4.06 13.77
N VAL A 302 -17.26 -2.96 13.23
CA VAL A 302 -17.07 -2.59 11.83
C VAL A 302 -15.73 -1.86 11.57
N LEU A 303 -15.07 -1.32 12.61
CA LEU A 303 -13.82 -0.56 12.46
C LEU A 303 -12.69 -1.38 11.82
N VAL A 304 -12.54 -2.66 12.20
CA VAL A 304 -11.49 -3.53 11.65
C VAL A 304 -11.79 -3.94 10.22
N THR A 305 -13.04 -4.26 9.90
CA THR A 305 -13.48 -4.52 8.52
C THR A 305 -13.28 -3.31 7.60
N SER A 306 -13.50 -2.12 8.13
CA SER A 306 -13.23 -0.86 7.44
C SER A 306 -11.72 -0.68 7.20
N CYS A 307 -10.87 -1.00 8.18
CA CYS A 307 -9.41 -1.02 8.00
C CYS A 307 -8.99 -1.99 6.90
N PHE A 308 -9.50 -3.22 6.92
CA PHE A 308 -9.20 -4.21 5.89
C PHE A 308 -9.56 -3.74 4.48
N SER A 309 -10.66 -3.01 4.34
CA SER A 309 -11.07 -2.45 3.05
C SER A 309 -10.13 -1.38 2.50
N PHE A 310 -9.36 -0.70 3.37
CA PHE A 310 -8.37 0.32 2.96
C PHE A 310 -6.94 -0.23 2.83
N THR A 311 -6.71 -1.49 3.21
CA THR A 311 -5.44 -2.22 3.00
C THR A 311 -5.03 -2.17 1.53
N GLY A 312 -3.74 -2.13 1.24
CA GLY A 312 -3.24 -2.08 -0.14
C GLY A 312 -3.05 -0.67 -0.68
N THR A 313 -3.63 0.36 -0.05
CA THR A 313 -3.28 1.76 -0.37
C THR A 313 -1.80 2.06 -0.09
N GLU A 314 -1.18 1.39 0.89
CA GLU A 314 0.25 1.50 1.20
C GLU A 314 1.17 0.76 0.21
N LEU A 315 0.66 -0.07 -0.72
CA LEU A 315 1.48 -0.75 -1.73
C LEU A 315 2.25 0.21 -2.63
N ILE A 316 1.73 1.45 -2.82
CA ILE A 316 2.48 2.51 -3.52
C ILE A 316 3.84 2.76 -2.84
N GLY A 317 3.90 2.61 -1.51
CA GLY A 317 5.12 2.74 -0.74
C GLY A 317 6.18 1.70 -1.13
N LEU A 318 5.80 0.46 -1.40
CA LEU A 318 6.70 -0.59 -1.89
C LEU A 318 7.11 -0.35 -3.35
N ALA A 319 6.16 0.08 -4.18
CA ALA A 319 6.41 0.44 -5.57
C ALA A 319 7.33 1.67 -5.72
N ALA A 320 7.51 2.48 -4.67
CA ALA A 320 8.35 3.68 -4.70
C ALA A 320 9.81 3.37 -5.08
N ALA A 321 10.34 2.22 -4.67
CA ALA A 321 11.71 1.79 -5.01
C ALA A 321 11.89 1.47 -6.51
N GLU A 322 10.81 1.02 -7.14
CA GLU A 322 10.70 0.61 -8.55
C GLU A 322 10.14 1.73 -9.45
N THR A 323 9.90 2.91 -8.88
CA THR A 323 9.39 4.08 -9.61
C THR A 323 10.51 4.88 -10.25
N ALA A 324 10.36 5.24 -11.52
CA ALA A 324 11.34 6.06 -12.24
C ALA A 324 11.54 7.45 -11.57
N ASN A 325 10.43 8.15 -11.31
CA ASN A 325 10.42 9.47 -10.67
C ASN A 325 9.48 9.52 -9.44
N PRO A 326 9.95 9.10 -8.25
CA PRO A 326 9.13 9.04 -7.04
C PRO A 326 8.69 10.43 -6.56
N ARG A 327 9.51 11.49 -6.74
CA ARG A 327 9.15 12.85 -6.30
C ARG A 327 7.87 13.39 -6.94
N LYS A 328 7.69 13.16 -8.24
CA LYS A 328 6.51 13.66 -8.97
C LYS A 328 5.35 12.67 -8.91
N SER A 329 5.64 11.39 -9.12
CA SER A 329 4.61 10.36 -9.26
C SER A 329 3.98 9.99 -7.92
N LEU A 330 4.76 9.88 -6.85
CA LEU A 330 4.27 9.37 -5.57
C LEU A 330 3.28 10.32 -4.88
N PRO A 331 3.59 11.62 -4.69
CA PRO A 331 2.64 12.55 -4.07
C PRO A 331 1.36 12.73 -4.87
N SER A 332 1.47 12.69 -6.21
CA SER A 332 0.31 12.81 -7.09
C SER A 332 -0.57 11.57 -6.98
N ALA A 333 0.02 10.36 -6.97
CA ALA A 333 -0.74 9.13 -6.79
C ALA A 333 -1.43 9.08 -5.43
N ILE A 334 -0.70 9.37 -4.36
CA ILE A 334 -1.25 9.30 -2.99
C ILE A 334 -2.42 10.28 -2.79
N LYS A 335 -2.31 11.54 -3.26
CA LYS A 335 -3.41 12.52 -3.11
C LYS A 335 -4.63 12.15 -3.93
N GLN A 336 -4.43 11.81 -5.20
CA GLN A 336 -5.53 11.56 -6.13
C GLN A 336 -6.28 10.29 -5.81
N VAL A 337 -5.54 9.23 -5.52
CA VAL A 337 -6.12 7.89 -5.35
C VAL A 337 -6.83 7.82 -4.02
N PHE A 338 -6.23 8.34 -2.94
CA PHE A 338 -6.83 8.29 -1.62
C PHE A 338 -8.23 8.94 -1.59
N TRP A 339 -8.36 10.21 -2.03
CA TRP A 339 -9.65 10.90 -1.96
C TRP A 339 -10.71 10.22 -2.83
N ARG A 340 -10.31 9.69 -3.99
CA ARG A 340 -11.22 8.97 -4.88
C ARG A 340 -11.69 7.65 -4.26
N ILE A 341 -10.79 6.85 -3.70
CA ILE A 341 -11.15 5.59 -3.01
C ILE A 341 -12.10 5.88 -1.86
N THR A 342 -11.75 6.81 -0.98
CA THR A 342 -12.60 7.14 0.18
C THR A 342 -13.98 7.65 -0.26
N LEU A 343 -14.05 8.53 -1.26
CA LEU A 343 -15.33 9.03 -1.77
C LEU A 343 -16.15 7.91 -2.41
N PHE A 344 -15.54 7.07 -3.25
CA PHE A 344 -16.23 5.95 -3.86
C PHE A 344 -16.73 4.94 -2.83
N TYR A 345 -15.96 4.67 -1.77
CA TYR A 345 -16.38 3.77 -0.68
C TYR A 345 -17.58 4.34 0.07
N ILE A 346 -17.50 5.60 0.51
CA ILE A 346 -18.59 6.22 1.27
C ILE A 346 -19.87 6.26 0.43
N VAL A 347 -19.79 6.70 -0.83
CA VAL A 347 -20.97 6.81 -1.70
C VAL A 347 -21.53 5.43 -2.08
N ALA A 348 -20.67 4.48 -2.42
CA ALA A 348 -21.12 3.14 -2.79
C ALA A 348 -21.75 2.41 -1.59
N LEU A 349 -21.12 2.46 -0.42
CA LEU A 349 -21.67 1.84 0.79
C LEU A 349 -22.92 2.56 1.29
N MET A 350 -23.02 3.88 1.11
CA MET A 350 -24.25 4.62 1.38
C MET A 350 -25.39 4.05 0.53
N LEU A 351 -25.19 3.90 -0.78
CA LEU A 351 -26.21 3.33 -1.66
C LEU A 351 -26.52 1.87 -1.30
N VAL A 352 -25.51 1.02 -1.08
CA VAL A 352 -25.74 -0.36 -0.62
C VAL A 352 -26.60 -0.37 0.65
N SER A 353 -26.29 0.47 1.63
CA SER A 353 -27.01 0.53 2.90
C SER A 353 -28.43 1.12 2.79
N LEU A 354 -28.73 1.86 1.72
CA LEU A 354 -30.07 2.36 1.42
C LEU A 354 -30.90 1.32 0.66
N LEU A 355 -30.24 0.41 -0.08
CA LEU A 355 -30.87 -0.56 -0.96
C LEU A 355 -31.03 -1.94 -0.34
N VAL A 356 -30.18 -2.30 0.63
CA VAL A 356 -30.18 -3.61 1.28
C VAL A 356 -30.43 -3.42 2.77
N PRO A 357 -31.49 -4.03 3.33
CA PRO A 357 -31.72 -3.99 4.76
C PRO A 357 -30.66 -4.80 5.51
N HIS A 358 -30.25 -4.32 6.69
CA HIS A 358 -29.14 -4.93 7.43
C HIS A 358 -29.47 -6.31 8.03
N ASP A 359 -30.74 -6.70 8.04
CA ASP A 359 -31.26 -8.00 8.47
C ASP A 359 -31.60 -8.94 7.31
N ASP A 360 -31.17 -8.64 6.06
CA ASP A 360 -31.40 -9.52 4.92
C ASP A 360 -30.67 -10.88 5.09
N PRO A 361 -31.37 -12.02 4.95
CA PRO A 361 -30.77 -13.35 5.10
C PRO A 361 -29.59 -13.61 4.16
N ARG A 362 -29.56 -12.99 2.98
CA ARG A 362 -28.48 -13.16 2.00
C ARG A 362 -27.18 -12.52 2.45
N ILE A 363 -27.22 -11.47 3.28
CA ILE A 363 -26.03 -10.84 3.86
C ILE A 363 -25.73 -11.35 5.28
N LEU A 364 -26.73 -11.93 5.97
CA LEU A 364 -26.55 -12.68 7.22
C LEU A 364 -25.60 -13.86 6.99
N ASP A 365 -25.81 -14.58 5.89
CA ASP A 365 -24.96 -15.68 5.45
C ASP A 365 -23.60 -15.21 4.91
N ALA A 366 -23.33 -13.90 4.74
CA ALA A 366 -21.98 -13.44 4.40
C ALA A 366 -20.94 -13.73 5.51
N SER A 367 -21.40 -14.10 6.71
CA SER A 367 -20.61 -14.66 7.81
C SER A 367 -20.15 -16.10 7.54
N SER A 368 -20.88 -16.81 6.68
CA SER A 368 -20.65 -18.18 6.23
C SER A 368 -20.25 -18.19 4.76
N SER A 369 -19.06 -18.63 4.44
CA SER A 369 -18.55 -18.70 3.07
C SER A 369 -19.32 -19.64 2.12
N ASN A 370 -20.39 -20.31 2.57
CA ASN A 370 -21.26 -21.12 1.72
C ASN A 370 -22.11 -20.33 0.70
N SER A 371 -22.34 -19.03 0.90
CA SER A 371 -22.97 -18.16 -0.11
C SER A 371 -22.52 -16.71 0.11
N ALA A 372 -21.36 -16.36 -0.44
CA ALA A 372 -20.82 -15.00 -0.37
C ALA A 372 -21.59 -14.05 -1.29
N ALA A 373 -22.90 -13.88 -1.05
CA ALA A 373 -23.71 -12.93 -1.78
C ALA A 373 -23.25 -11.51 -1.42
N SER A 374 -22.46 -10.92 -2.31
CA SER A 374 -22.00 -9.54 -2.16
C SER A 374 -23.21 -8.61 -2.00
N PRO A 375 -23.23 -7.69 -1.03
CA PRO A 375 -24.36 -6.78 -0.86
C PRO A 375 -24.57 -5.87 -2.08
N PHE A 376 -23.55 -5.69 -2.93
CA PHE A 376 -23.68 -5.01 -4.22
C PHE A 376 -24.52 -5.81 -5.21
N VAL A 377 -24.36 -7.13 -5.21
CA VAL A 377 -25.13 -8.04 -6.09
C VAL A 377 -26.55 -8.14 -5.56
N VAL A 378 -26.71 -8.33 -4.25
CA VAL A 378 -28.01 -8.38 -3.56
C VAL A 378 -28.83 -7.12 -3.84
N ALA A 379 -28.21 -5.93 -3.80
CA ALA A 379 -28.87 -4.67 -4.13
C ALA A 379 -29.46 -4.66 -5.56
N ILE A 380 -28.73 -5.22 -6.53
CA ILE A 380 -29.15 -5.26 -7.93
C ILE A 380 -30.20 -6.35 -8.17
N GLU A 381 -30.05 -7.52 -7.54
CA GLU A 381 -31.00 -8.63 -7.65
C GLU A 381 -32.37 -8.26 -7.13
N THR A 382 -32.41 -7.59 -5.98
CA THR A 382 -33.66 -7.17 -5.33
C THR A 382 -34.40 -6.12 -6.17
N ALA A 383 -33.66 -5.29 -6.91
CA ALA A 383 -34.22 -4.32 -7.84
C ALA A 383 -34.81 -4.92 -9.13
N GLY A 384 -34.52 -6.19 -9.42
CA GLY A 384 -34.99 -6.89 -10.61
C GLY A 384 -34.21 -6.53 -11.87
N THR A 385 -33.23 -7.36 -12.24
CA THR A 385 -32.58 -7.34 -13.56
C THR A 385 -31.98 -8.71 -13.86
N THR A 386 -32.19 -9.26 -15.07
CA THR A 386 -31.77 -10.63 -15.40
C THR A 386 -30.29 -10.78 -15.83
N VAL A 387 -29.52 -9.69 -15.90
CA VAL A 387 -28.12 -9.73 -16.38
C VAL A 387 -27.14 -8.94 -15.49
N LEU A 388 -27.55 -7.81 -14.91
CA LEU A 388 -26.65 -6.93 -14.16
C LEU A 388 -26.02 -7.59 -12.91
N PRO A 389 -26.71 -8.46 -12.14
CA PRO A 389 -26.10 -9.21 -11.05
C PRO A 389 -24.91 -10.06 -11.51
N SER A 390 -25.04 -10.74 -12.64
CA SER A 390 -23.96 -11.52 -13.26
C SER A 390 -22.78 -10.63 -13.67
N VAL A 391 -23.04 -9.43 -14.20
CA VAL A 391 -21.97 -8.48 -14.55
C VAL A 391 -21.24 -8.02 -13.28
N MET A 392 -21.97 -7.71 -12.21
CA MET A 392 -21.39 -7.30 -10.94
C MET A 392 -20.54 -8.42 -10.33
N ASN A 393 -21.02 -9.66 -10.33
CA ASN A 393 -20.24 -10.82 -9.87
C ASN A 393 -18.97 -11.04 -10.69
N ALA A 394 -19.02 -10.86 -12.01
CA ALA A 394 -17.83 -10.97 -12.85
C ALA A 394 -16.79 -9.88 -12.50
N VAL A 395 -17.25 -8.65 -12.19
CA VAL A 395 -16.38 -7.57 -11.70
C VAL A 395 -15.78 -7.93 -10.35
N ILE A 396 -16.56 -8.48 -9.42
CA ILE A 396 -16.08 -8.90 -8.09
C ILE A 396 -15.00 -9.96 -8.26
N LEU A 397 -15.21 -10.95 -9.12
CA LEU A 397 -14.21 -11.97 -9.42
C LEU A 397 -12.88 -11.36 -9.92
N ILE A 398 -12.95 -10.42 -10.88
CA ILE A 398 -11.79 -9.68 -11.36
C ILE A 398 -11.13 -8.87 -10.23
N ALA A 399 -11.95 -8.27 -9.35
CA ALA A 399 -11.48 -7.46 -8.25
C ALA A 399 -10.64 -8.28 -7.26
N VAL A 400 -11.15 -9.45 -6.89
CA VAL A 400 -10.52 -10.41 -5.97
C VAL A 400 -9.24 -11.00 -6.56
N ILE A 401 -9.26 -11.43 -7.83
CA ILE A 401 -8.04 -11.93 -8.51
C ILE A 401 -6.95 -10.86 -8.57
N SER A 402 -7.31 -9.60 -8.79
CA SER A 402 -6.37 -8.48 -8.79
C SER A 402 -5.77 -8.19 -7.40
N VAL A 403 -6.54 -8.34 -6.31
CA VAL A 403 -5.96 -8.28 -4.96
C VAL A 403 -5.04 -9.48 -4.70
N GLY A 404 -5.39 -10.68 -5.19
CA GLY A 404 -4.51 -11.85 -5.15
C GLY A 404 -3.19 -11.61 -5.89
N ASN A 405 -3.23 -10.99 -7.07
CA ASN A 405 -2.05 -10.58 -7.82
C ASN A 405 -1.21 -9.53 -7.04
N SER A 406 -1.87 -8.55 -6.44
CA SER A 406 -1.24 -7.55 -5.57
C SER A 406 -0.61 -8.16 -4.31
N SER A 407 -1.18 -9.26 -3.81
CA SER A 407 -0.67 -10.00 -2.66
C SER A 407 0.69 -10.62 -2.95
N VAL A 408 0.86 -11.25 -4.11
CA VAL A 408 2.17 -11.78 -4.55
C VAL A 408 3.17 -10.65 -4.74
N PHE A 409 2.74 -9.51 -5.28
CA PHE A 409 3.60 -8.33 -5.41
C PHE A 409 4.09 -7.82 -4.05
N GLY A 410 3.18 -7.69 -3.07
CA GLY A 410 3.44 -7.19 -1.72
C GLY A 410 4.32 -8.14 -0.90
N SER A 411 3.99 -9.44 -0.86
CA SER A 411 4.73 -10.44 -0.09
C SER A 411 6.15 -10.62 -0.64
N SER A 412 6.30 -10.78 -1.96
CA SER A 412 7.59 -11.10 -2.57
C SER A 412 8.63 -9.99 -2.39
N ARG A 413 8.23 -8.72 -2.53
CA ARG A 413 9.10 -7.55 -2.35
C ARG A 413 9.45 -7.31 -0.89
N THR A 414 8.50 -7.54 0.00
CA THR A 414 8.74 -7.43 1.44
C THR A 414 9.71 -8.50 1.90
N LEU A 415 9.53 -9.75 1.46
CA LEU A 415 10.40 -10.87 1.79
C LEU A 415 11.81 -10.70 1.21
N ALA A 416 11.92 -10.21 -0.03
CA ALA A 416 13.21 -9.87 -0.64
C ALA A 416 13.92 -8.74 0.13
N ALA A 417 13.19 -7.71 0.57
CA ALA A 417 13.75 -6.62 1.37
C ALA A 417 14.18 -7.07 2.77
N LEU A 418 13.45 -8.00 3.40
CA LEU A 418 13.86 -8.63 4.66
C LEU A 418 15.14 -9.45 4.49
N ALA A 419 15.24 -10.24 3.42
CA ALA A 419 16.43 -11.03 3.13
C ALA A 419 17.65 -10.15 2.87
N ASP A 420 17.47 -9.01 2.20
CA ASP A 420 18.50 -8.00 2.01
C ASP A 420 18.98 -7.37 3.33
N GLN A 421 18.09 -7.26 4.32
CA GLN A 421 18.42 -6.79 5.67
C GLN A 421 18.95 -7.89 6.59
N SER A 422 19.26 -9.10 6.09
CA SER A 422 19.64 -10.28 6.90
C SER A 422 18.60 -10.66 7.96
N MET A 423 17.34 -10.30 7.71
CA MET A 423 16.17 -10.59 8.56
C MET A 423 15.34 -11.78 8.05
N ALA A 424 15.68 -12.32 6.88
CA ALA A 424 15.09 -13.53 6.31
C ALA A 424 16.18 -14.40 5.64
N PRO A 425 15.90 -15.68 5.35
CA PRO A 425 16.85 -16.56 4.69
C PRO A 425 17.41 -15.97 3.39
N ALA A 426 18.72 -16.15 3.16
CA ALA A 426 19.44 -15.53 2.04
C ALA A 426 18.91 -15.96 0.66
N ILE A 427 18.22 -17.10 0.57
CA ILE A 427 17.55 -17.60 -0.65
C ILE A 427 16.57 -16.56 -1.20
N PHE A 428 15.87 -15.84 -0.33
CA PHE A 428 14.89 -14.82 -0.74
C PHE A 428 15.52 -13.50 -1.20
N SER A 429 16.83 -13.31 -1.02
CA SER A 429 17.57 -12.15 -1.57
C SER A 429 17.87 -12.28 -3.07
N TYR A 430 17.47 -13.41 -3.68
CA TYR A 430 17.64 -13.66 -5.10
C TYR A 430 16.70 -12.77 -5.92
N VAL A 431 17.28 -11.93 -6.78
CA VAL A 431 16.57 -11.11 -7.76
C VAL A 431 17.19 -11.39 -9.12
N ASP A 432 16.35 -11.68 -10.11
CA ASP A 432 16.79 -11.96 -11.48
C ASP A 432 17.14 -10.68 -12.25
N LYS A 433 17.76 -10.80 -13.45
CA LYS A 433 18.15 -9.67 -14.31
C LYS A 433 16.96 -8.79 -14.71
N GLN A 434 15.74 -9.33 -14.70
CA GLN A 434 14.50 -8.62 -15.00
C GLN A 434 13.89 -7.96 -13.74
N GLY A 435 14.58 -8.01 -12.61
CA GLY A 435 14.20 -7.38 -11.34
C GLY A 435 13.15 -8.16 -10.54
N ARG A 436 12.98 -9.46 -10.80
CA ARG A 436 11.97 -10.32 -10.18
C ARG A 436 12.53 -11.10 -8.99
N PRO A 437 11.91 -11.03 -7.79
CA PRO A 437 12.31 -11.84 -6.65
C PRO A 437 11.74 -13.27 -6.75
N LEU A 438 12.27 -14.08 -7.68
CA LEU A 438 11.68 -15.38 -8.08
C LEU A 438 11.47 -16.34 -6.90
N ALA A 439 12.44 -16.50 -6.02
CA ALA A 439 12.33 -17.39 -4.86
C ALA A 439 11.19 -16.98 -3.92
N ALA A 440 10.99 -15.67 -3.74
CA ALA A 440 9.92 -15.14 -2.90
C ALA A 440 8.54 -15.25 -3.58
N ILE A 441 8.48 -15.12 -4.92
CA ILE A 441 7.26 -15.34 -5.72
C ILE A 441 6.81 -16.79 -5.60
N ILE A 442 7.72 -17.75 -5.83
CA ILE A 442 7.42 -19.19 -5.73
C ILE A 442 6.93 -19.53 -4.33
N PHE A 443 7.64 -19.08 -3.29
CA PHE A 443 7.23 -19.30 -1.90
C PHE A 443 5.84 -18.73 -1.60
N SER A 444 5.54 -17.53 -2.09
CA SER A 444 4.20 -16.92 -1.93
C SER A 444 3.11 -17.77 -2.60
N CYS A 445 3.37 -18.27 -3.81
CA CYS A 445 2.41 -19.12 -4.52
C CYS A 445 2.24 -20.49 -3.87
N CYS A 446 3.28 -21.03 -3.23
CA CYS A 446 3.16 -22.26 -2.43
C CYS A 446 2.23 -22.06 -1.23
N ILE A 447 2.27 -20.91 -0.56
CA ILE A 447 1.30 -20.58 0.50
C ILE A 447 -0.11 -20.39 -0.08
N GLY A 448 -0.22 -19.88 -1.31
CA GLY A 448 -1.48 -19.81 -2.05
C GLY A 448 -2.19 -21.16 -2.25
N LEU A 449 -1.47 -22.29 -2.19
CA LEU A 449 -2.07 -23.64 -2.22
C LEU A 449 -3.00 -23.92 -1.03
N LEU A 450 -2.90 -23.14 0.06
CA LEU A 450 -3.89 -23.20 1.15
C LEU A 450 -5.32 -22.90 0.67
N ALA A 451 -5.49 -22.25 -0.48
CA ALA A 451 -6.80 -21.99 -1.06
C ALA A 451 -7.58 -23.27 -1.44
N PHE A 452 -6.92 -24.42 -1.62
CA PHE A 452 -7.60 -25.71 -1.85
C PHE A 452 -8.46 -26.15 -0.66
N ILE A 453 -8.33 -25.51 0.50
CA ILE A 453 -9.22 -25.69 1.65
C ILE A 453 -10.66 -25.27 1.33
N ALA A 454 -10.92 -24.51 0.26
CA ALA A 454 -12.27 -24.07 -0.15
C ALA A 454 -13.29 -25.21 -0.33
N ASP A 455 -12.85 -26.44 -0.63
CA ASP A 455 -13.72 -27.62 -0.76
C ASP A 455 -13.88 -28.42 0.56
N LEU A 456 -13.19 -28.04 1.64
CA LEU A 456 -13.34 -28.68 2.94
C LEU A 456 -14.57 -28.17 3.69
N LYS A 457 -15.15 -29.02 4.54
CA LYS A 457 -16.32 -28.65 5.36
C LYS A 457 -16.05 -27.52 6.36
N ALA A 458 -14.79 -27.31 6.75
CA ALA A 458 -14.37 -26.29 7.72
C ALA A 458 -13.79 -25.02 7.06
N HIS A 459 -14.11 -24.76 5.79
CA HIS A 459 -13.57 -23.62 5.04
C HIS A 459 -13.94 -22.26 5.66
N ASP A 460 -15.14 -22.11 6.24
CA ASP A 460 -15.60 -20.91 6.95
C ASP A 460 -14.62 -20.48 8.05
N VAL A 461 -14.15 -21.46 8.84
CA VAL A 461 -13.24 -21.21 9.96
C VAL A 461 -11.91 -20.69 9.42
N VAL A 462 -11.35 -21.34 8.40
CA VAL A 462 -10.05 -20.96 7.84
C VAL A 462 -10.12 -19.61 7.14
N PHE A 463 -11.20 -19.33 6.39
CA PHE A 463 -11.41 -18.03 5.76
C PHE A 463 -11.40 -16.90 6.79
N ASN A 464 -12.16 -17.05 7.87
CA ASN A 464 -12.22 -16.08 8.95
C ASN A 464 -10.86 -15.91 9.68
N TRP A 465 -10.07 -16.97 9.84
CA TRP A 465 -8.71 -16.86 10.38
C TRP A 465 -7.81 -16.03 9.48
N LEU A 466 -7.80 -16.32 8.17
CA LEU A 466 -6.99 -15.58 7.20
C LEU A 466 -7.39 -14.10 7.18
N LEU A 467 -8.70 -13.82 7.27
CA LEU A 467 -9.25 -12.46 7.29
C LEU A 467 -8.82 -11.71 8.55
N SER A 468 -8.97 -12.32 9.73
CA SER A 468 -8.62 -11.69 11.01
C SER A 468 -7.12 -11.40 11.12
N ILE A 469 -6.26 -12.35 10.70
CA ILE A 469 -4.80 -12.14 10.71
C ILE A 469 -4.42 -10.98 9.79
N SER A 470 -4.95 -10.95 8.56
CA SER A 470 -4.62 -9.93 7.56
C SER A 470 -5.11 -8.53 7.96
N SER A 471 -6.30 -8.46 8.54
CA SER A 471 -6.92 -7.20 8.96
C SER A 471 -6.16 -6.58 10.14
N LEU A 472 -5.87 -7.37 11.17
CA LEU A 472 -5.23 -6.86 12.38
C LEU A 472 -3.74 -6.52 12.14
N ALA A 473 -3.05 -7.27 11.27
CA ALA A 473 -1.68 -6.96 10.84
C ALA A 473 -1.56 -5.57 10.19
N THR A 474 -2.61 -5.11 9.50
CA THR A 474 -2.63 -3.80 8.84
C THR A 474 -2.51 -2.65 9.86
N LEU A 475 -3.18 -2.77 11.01
CA LEU A 475 -3.14 -1.74 12.08
C LEU A 475 -1.73 -1.52 12.60
N PHE A 476 -0.97 -2.59 12.83
CA PHE A 476 0.43 -2.53 13.26
C PHE A 476 1.31 -1.87 12.20
N THR A 477 1.09 -2.19 10.92
CA THR A 477 1.83 -1.60 9.80
C THR A 477 1.59 -0.08 9.73
N TRP A 478 0.32 0.35 9.72
CA TRP A 478 -0.01 1.78 9.62
C TRP A 478 0.36 2.57 10.87
N GLY A 479 0.21 1.98 12.07
CA GLY A 479 0.72 2.56 13.31
C GLY A 479 2.24 2.76 13.27
N SER A 480 2.98 1.78 12.74
CA SER A 480 4.44 1.86 12.58
C SER A 480 4.87 2.92 11.57
N ILE A 481 4.13 3.09 10.48
CA ILE A 481 4.37 4.17 9.51
C ILE A 481 4.24 5.53 10.20
N CYS A 482 3.18 5.73 10.98
CA CYS A 482 2.94 6.97 11.72
C CYS A 482 4.04 7.24 12.74
N LEU A 483 4.40 6.24 13.54
CA LEU A 483 5.45 6.35 14.54
C LEU A 483 6.81 6.64 13.92
N THR A 484 7.12 5.99 12.81
CA THR A 484 8.35 6.23 12.04
C THR A 484 8.39 7.66 11.49
N HIS A 485 7.28 8.18 10.96
CA HIS A 485 7.23 9.56 10.46
C HIS A 485 7.44 10.60 11.58
N ILE A 486 6.88 10.37 12.77
CA ILE A 486 7.11 11.24 13.94
C ILE A 486 8.61 11.26 14.28
N ARG A 487 9.25 10.08 14.36
CA ARG A 487 10.68 10.00 14.67
C ARG A 487 11.56 10.60 13.58
N PHE A 488 11.22 10.38 12.31
CA PHE A 488 11.90 11.01 11.18
C PHE A 488 11.88 12.54 11.30
N ARG A 489 10.71 13.13 11.59
CA ARG A 489 10.59 14.58 11.75
C ARG A 489 11.40 15.12 12.94
N ASN A 490 11.45 14.39 14.05
CA ASN A 490 12.28 14.74 15.19
C ASN A 490 13.77 14.66 14.86
N ALA A 491 14.22 13.59 14.19
CA ALA A 491 15.60 13.45 13.75
C ALA A 491 16.01 14.52 12.72
N TRP A 492 15.10 14.90 11.83
CA TRP A 492 15.31 15.96 10.84
C TRP A 492 15.55 17.32 11.50
N ALA A 493 14.71 17.66 12.48
CA ALA A 493 14.86 18.89 13.26
C ALA A 493 16.15 18.86 14.10
N HIS A 494 16.48 17.70 14.70
CA HIS A 494 17.70 17.53 15.49
C HIS A 494 18.97 17.74 14.66
N ALA A 495 18.98 17.29 13.40
CA ALA A 495 20.07 17.52 12.45
C ALA A 495 20.11 18.95 11.86
N ALA A 496 19.38 19.91 12.46
CA ALA A 496 19.28 21.30 12.02
C ALA A 496 18.80 21.48 10.56
N HIS A 497 18.04 20.52 10.02
CA HIS A 497 17.42 20.65 8.72
C HIS A 497 16.06 21.35 8.79
N THR A 498 15.80 22.26 7.84
CA THR A 498 14.51 22.94 7.74
C THR A 498 13.50 22.11 6.96
N LEU A 499 12.20 22.35 7.20
CA LEU A 499 11.12 21.66 6.49
C LEU A 499 11.05 22.02 5.00
N GLU A 500 11.65 23.14 4.60
CA GLU A 500 11.69 23.60 3.21
C GLU A 500 12.64 22.76 2.35
N GLN A 501 13.56 22.04 2.98
CA GLN A 501 14.46 21.11 2.30
C GLN A 501 13.77 19.79 1.91
N LEU A 502 12.54 19.56 2.39
CA LEU A 502 11.78 18.35 2.09
C LEU A 502 11.17 18.45 0.68
N PRO A 503 11.42 17.48 -0.23
CA PRO A 503 10.89 17.53 -1.59
C PRO A 503 9.36 17.36 -1.64
N PHE A 504 8.80 16.73 -0.62
CA PHE A 504 7.37 16.64 -0.36
C PHE A 504 7.13 16.83 1.13
N ARG A 505 6.15 17.64 1.49
CA ARG A 505 5.74 17.89 2.87
C ARG A 505 4.32 17.38 3.08
N SER A 506 4.16 16.45 4.02
CA SER A 506 2.85 16.04 4.53
C SER A 506 2.10 17.27 5.05
N ARG A 507 0.84 17.44 4.60
CA ARG A 507 0.02 18.58 5.05
C ARG A 507 -0.42 18.47 6.51
N PRO A 508 -0.90 17.30 6.99
CA PRO A 508 -1.21 17.12 8.41
C PRO A 508 0.04 17.17 9.31
N GLY A 509 1.24 17.02 8.73
CA GLY A 509 2.49 16.99 9.47
C GLY A 509 2.53 15.87 10.52
N THR A 510 3.27 16.11 11.60
CA THR A 510 3.38 15.20 12.74
C THR A 510 2.09 15.09 13.55
N TYR A 511 1.26 16.15 13.60
CA TYR A 511 -0.04 16.12 14.27
C TYR A 511 -0.97 15.08 13.66
N GLY A 512 -1.01 14.99 12.33
CA GLY A 512 -1.78 13.93 11.66
C GLY A 512 -1.26 12.53 11.96
N SER A 513 0.06 12.34 12.07
CA SER A 513 0.63 11.04 12.46
C SER A 513 0.28 10.65 13.90
N TRP A 514 0.24 11.61 14.83
CA TRP A 514 -0.23 11.36 16.21
C TRP A 514 -1.72 11.02 16.25
N PHE A 515 -2.54 11.76 15.50
CA PHE A 515 -3.97 11.48 15.38
C PHE A 515 -4.24 10.08 14.81
N ALA A 516 -3.56 9.70 13.72
CA ALA A 516 -3.65 8.37 13.13
C ALA A 516 -3.18 7.27 14.09
N LEU A 517 -2.04 7.47 14.74
CA LEU A 517 -1.49 6.51 15.71
C LEU A 517 -2.46 6.29 16.89
N ALA A 518 -2.99 7.35 17.47
CA ALA A 518 -3.99 7.26 18.53
C ALA A 518 -5.26 6.55 18.06
N GLY A 519 -5.73 6.87 16.84
CA GLY A 519 -6.88 6.20 16.24
C GLY A 519 -6.68 4.70 16.04
N TYR A 520 -5.53 4.26 15.52
CA TYR A 520 -5.27 2.82 15.36
C TYR A 520 -5.12 2.09 16.70
N VAL A 521 -4.59 2.74 17.74
CA VAL A 521 -4.59 2.19 19.10
C VAL A 521 -6.02 2.03 19.62
N LEU A 522 -6.90 3.02 19.40
CA LEU A 522 -8.31 2.91 19.76
C LEU A 522 -9.02 1.79 19.00
N VAL A 523 -8.77 1.63 17.70
CA VAL A 523 -9.31 0.52 16.90
C VAL A 523 -8.83 -0.83 17.44
N LEU A 524 -7.55 -0.94 17.83
CA LEU A 524 -7.03 -2.16 18.45
C LEU A 524 -7.72 -2.46 19.79
N LEU A 525 -7.95 -1.46 20.63
CA LEU A 525 -8.68 -1.62 21.89
C LEU A 525 -10.14 -2.03 21.66
N SER A 526 -10.81 -1.42 20.67
CA SER A 526 -12.13 -1.85 20.23
C SER A 526 -12.14 -3.30 19.77
N GLN A 527 -11.13 -3.74 19.01
CA GLN A 527 -11.03 -5.13 18.57
C GLN A 527 -10.81 -6.10 19.74
N VAL A 528 -10.01 -5.72 20.74
CA VAL A 528 -9.86 -6.52 21.97
C VAL A 528 -11.19 -6.65 22.70
N TRP A 529 -11.97 -5.58 22.79
CA TRP A 529 -13.30 -5.63 23.39
C TRP A 529 -14.24 -6.56 22.63
N ILE A 530 -14.32 -6.44 21.30
CA ILE A 530 -15.16 -7.31 20.46
C ILE A 530 -14.69 -8.78 20.48
N ALA A 531 -13.38 -9.02 20.62
CA ALA A 531 -12.86 -10.37 20.73
C ALA A 531 -13.27 -11.06 22.05
N VAL A 532 -13.29 -10.32 23.16
CA VAL A 532 -13.68 -10.81 24.48
C VAL A 532 -15.19 -10.95 24.62
N ASP A 533 -15.93 -9.97 24.11
CA ASP A 533 -17.38 -9.90 24.17
C ASP A 533 -17.90 -9.70 22.74
N PRO A 534 -18.15 -10.78 21.96
CA PRO A 534 -18.59 -10.69 20.57
C PRO A 534 -20.01 -10.11 20.46
N VAL A 535 -20.32 -9.54 19.30
CA VAL A 535 -21.64 -8.93 19.02
C VAL A 535 -22.74 -10.00 18.94
N ASP A 536 -22.46 -11.10 18.24
CA ASP A 536 -23.40 -12.20 18.01
C ASP A 536 -23.26 -13.29 19.08
N HIS A 537 -23.31 -12.92 20.36
CA HIS A 537 -23.09 -13.85 21.46
C HIS A 537 -24.16 -14.96 21.42
N LYS A 538 -23.77 -16.18 21.04
CA LYS A 538 -24.71 -17.30 21.03
C LYS A 538 -24.98 -17.71 22.47
N LYS A 539 -26.26 -17.82 22.84
CA LYS A 539 -26.73 -18.12 24.22
C LYS A 539 -26.14 -19.40 24.85
N ASN A 540 -25.47 -20.26 24.07
CA ASN A 540 -24.91 -21.56 24.49
C ASN A 540 -23.38 -21.67 24.23
N GLU A 541 -22.64 -20.57 24.14
CA GLU A 541 -21.17 -20.62 23.95
C GLU A 541 -20.45 -21.22 25.17
N THR A 542 -19.61 -22.21 24.91
CA THR A 542 -18.76 -22.83 25.94
C THR A 542 -17.56 -21.92 26.22
N THR A 543 -16.96 -22.00 27.40
CA THR A 543 -15.70 -21.28 27.72
C THR A 543 -14.60 -21.49 26.68
N ASN A 544 -14.52 -22.69 26.08
CA ASN A 544 -13.57 -22.99 25.01
C ASN A 544 -13.84 -22.20 23.73
N ASP A 545 -15.10 -21.95 23.38
CA ASP A 545 -15.49 -21.21 22.18
C ASP A 545 -15.10 -19.74 22.31
N ILE A 546 -15.25 -19.17 23.51
CA ILE A 546 -14.85 -17.79 23.83
C ILE A 546 -13.33 -17.65 23.74
N VAL A 547 -12.57 -18.58 24.35
CA VAL A 547 -11.10 -18.56 24.31
C VAL A 547 -10.60 -18.73 22.87
N GLN A 548 -11.23 -19.61 22.10
CA GLN A 548 -10.92 -19.75 20.68
C GLN A 548 -11.17 -18.43 19.97
N ASN A 549 -12.35 -17.81 20.10
CA ASN A 549 -12.68 -16.54 19.46
C ASN A 549 -11.69 -15.42 19.79
N ILE A 550 -11.27 -15.30 21.06
CA ILE A 550 -10.24 -14.34 21.48
C ILE A 550 -8.94 -14.60 20.73
N PHE A 551 -8.51 -15.86 20.67
CA PHE A 551 -7.28 -16.24 19.98
C PHE A 551 -7.37 -15.97 18.47
N LEU A 552 -8.54 -16.20 17.84
CA LEU A 552 -8.75 -15.98 16.40
C LEU A 552 -8.66 -14.50 16.04
N ASN A 553 -9.41 -13.68 16.77
CA ASN A 553 -9.59 -12.27 16.45
C ASN A 553 -8.41 -11.40 16.86
N LEU A 554 -7.51 -11.93 17.70
CA LEU A 554 -6.30 -11.24 18.16
C LEU A 554 -5.01 -11.90 17.69
N MET A 555 -5.04 -12.89 16.80
CA MET A 555 -3.88 -13.69 16.39
C MET A 555 -2.66 -12.86 15.93
N ALA A 556 -2.86 -11.70 15.29
CA ALA A 556 -1.73 -10.87 14.86
C ALA A 556 -0.93 -10.29 16.04
N VAL A 557 -1.56 -10.04 17.20
CA VAL A 557 -0.89 -9.49 18.40
C VAL A 557 0.21 -10.42 18.94
N PRO A 558 -0.07 -11.70 19.29
CA PRO A 558 0.97 -12.60 19.77
C PRO A 558 2.02 -12.88 18.68
N ILE A 559 1.65 -12.93 17.40
CA ILE A 559 2.63 -13.08 16.32
C ILE A 559 3.64 -11.92 16.34
N VAL A 560 3.15 -10.67 16.31
CA VAL A 560 4.01 -9.47 16.35
C VAL A 560 4.88 -9.45 17.61
N LEU A 561 4.32 -9.81 18.77
CA LEU A 561 5.04 -9.84 20.05
C LEU A 561 6.12 -10.92 20.07
N ILE A 562 5.82 -12.14 19.63
CA ILE A 562 6.78 -13.25 19.57
C ILE A 562 7.92 -12.89 18.62
N MET A 563 7.61 -12.30 17.46
CA MET A 563 8.64 -11.88 16.50
C MET A 563 9.49 -10.74 17.04
N TYR A 564 8.88 -9.76 17.71
CA TYR A 564 9.59 -8.65 18.33
C TYR A 564 10.50 -9.12 19.47
N LEU A 565 9.95 -9.85 20.45
CA LEU A 565 10.69 -10.32 21.61
C LEU A 565 11.74 -11.36 21.23
N GLY A 566 11.43 -12.29 20.32
CA GLY A 566 12.37 -13.30 19.84
C GLY A 566 13.59 -12.68 19.17
N HIS A 567 13.38 -11.74 18.25
CA HIS A 567 14.49 -11.03 17.61
C HIS A 567 15.27 -10.14 18.60
N LYS A 568 14.55 -9.47 19.51
CA LYS A 568 15.16 -8.60 20.52
C LYS A 568 16.00 -9.36 21.53
N LEU A 569 15.56 -10.54 21.98
CA LEU A 569 16.33 -11.39 22.88
C LEU A 569 17.55 -12.00 22.17
N TRP A 570 17.45 -12.29 20.87
CA TRP A 570 18.53 -12.90 20.09
C TRP A 570 19.65 -11.93 19.72
N TYR A 571 19.31 -10.71 19.29
CA TYR A 571 20.26 -9.68 18.84
C TYR A 571 20.46 -8.54 19.83
N ARG A 572 19.73 -8.53 20.96
CA ARG A 572 19.80 -7.51 22.02
C ARG A 572 19.76 -6.08 21.48
N THR A 573 18.87 -5.84 20.53
CA THR A 573 18.79 -4.55 19.84
C THR A 573 18.23 -3.47 20.77
N ASN A 574 18.70 -2.25 20.57
CA ASN A 574 18.24 -1.07 21.28
C ASN A 574 17.49 -0.14 20.33
N PHE A 575 16.56 0.62 20.92
CA PHE A 575 15.88 1.69 20.21
C PHE A 575 16.91 2.69 19.70
N VAL A 576 16.84 3.03 18.41
CA VAL A 576 17.84 3.89 17.76
C VAL A 576 17.75 5.29 18.37
N ALA A 577 18.84 5.81 18.93
CA ALA A 577 18.88 7.17 19.48
C ALA A 577 18.74 8.22 18.36
N LEU A 578 18.22 9.42 18.67
CA LEU A 578 18.03 10.46 17.65
C LEU A 578 19.33 10.85 16.93
N ASP A 579 20.46 10.80 17.64
CA ASP A 579 21.80 11.08 17.10
C ASP A 579 22.29 10.03 16.10
N ASP A 580 21.88 8.78 16.30
CA ASP A 580 22.31 7.63 15.49
C ASP A 580 21.39 7.35 14.30
N ILE A 581 20.25 8.06 14.19
CA ILE A 581 19.32 7.90 13.08
C ILE A 581 20.00 8.32 11.78
N ASP A 582 20.13 7.36 10.88
CA ASP A 582 20.61 7.61 9.54
C ASP A 582 19.57 8.43 8.76
N ILE A 583 19.89 9.65 8.37
CA ILE A 583 19.05 10.50 7.49
C ILE A 583 19.67 10.71 6.08
N GLN A 584 20.78 10.03 5.78
CA GLN A 584 21.58 10.26 4.57
C GLN A 584 21.51 9.11 3.57
N THR A 585 21.60 7.86 4.02
CA THR A 585 21.68 6.69 3.14
C THR A 585 20.41 6.52 2.32
N GLY A 586 20.54 6.30 1.00
CA GLY A 586 19.39 6.15 0.11
C GLY A 586 18.56 7.42 -0.11
N ARG A 587 18.96 8.57 0.46
CA ARG A 587 18.29 9.85 0.25
C ARG A 587 18.50 10.33 -1.18
N ARG A 588 17.43 10.72 -1.87
CA ARG A 588 17.55 11.43 -3.15
C ARG A 588 17.69 12.93 -2.90
N TYR A 589 18.75 13.52 -3.46
CA TYR A 589 18.99 14.95 -3.42
C TYR A 589 18.30 15.60 -4.60
N TYR A 590 17.39 16.50 -4.29
CA TYR A 590 16.72 17.33 -5.28
C TYR A 590 17.21 18.76 -5.10
N ARG A 591 17.34 19.53 -6.19
CA ARG A 591 17.46 20.99 -6.10
C ARG A 591 16.11 21.56 -5.68
N VAL A 592 15.79 21.46 -4.39
CA VAL A 592 14.45 21.79 -3.86
C VAL A 592 14.18 23.28 -3.96
N HIS A 593 15.12 24.13 -3.52
CA HIS A 593 14.97 25.59 -3.48
C HIS A 593 14.66 26.22 -4.85
N LEU A 594 15.49 25.96 -5.88
CA LEU A 594 15.27 26.50 -7.23
C LEU A 594 13.93 26.09 -7.85
N MET A 595 13.42 24.91 -7.49
CA MET A 595 12.19 24.36 -8.06
C MET A 595 10.94 24.73 -7.23
N SER A 596 11.08 24.92 -5.91
CA SER A 596 9.98 25.33 -5.04
C SER A 596 9.54 26.75 -5.31
N ASP A 597 10.47 27.62 -5.71
CA ASP A 597 10.20 29.01 -6.05
C ASP A 597 9.45 29.08 -7.39
N GLN A 598 9.90 28.34 -8.40
CA GLN A 598 9.17 28.17 -9.67
C GLN A 598 7.77 27.56 -9.48
N GLU A 599 7.61 26.57 -8.59
CA GLU A 599 6.31 26.00 -8.28
C GLU A 599 5.40 26.97 -7.50
N ARG A 600 5.96 27.79 -6.61
CA ARG A 600 5.22 28.82 -5.86
C ARG A 600 4.72 29.90 -6.81
N GLU A 601 5.58 30.42 -7.67
CA GLU A 601 5.24 31.40 -8.69
C GLU A 601 4.14 30.87 -9.63
N ALA A 602 4.28 29.62 -10.09
CA ALA A 602 3.26 28.96 -10.88
C ALA A 602 1.94 28.75 -10.12
N ARG A 603 1.94 28.56 -8.79
CA ARG A 603 0.70 28.42 -8.00
C ARG A 603 0.00 29.75 -7.79
N VAL A 604 0.73 30.86 -7.70
CA VAL A 604 0.15 32.20 -7.59
C VAL A 604 -0.69 32.54 -8.82
N THR A 605 -0.31 32.05 -10.00
CA THR A 605 -1.08 32.27 -11.24
C THR A 605 -2.26 31.31 -11.44
N TRP A 606 -2.45 30.30 -10.56
CA TRP A 606 -3.53 29.34 -10.74
C TRP A 606 -4.90 29.86 -10.24
N PRO A 607 -5.99 29.59 -10.99
CA PRO A 607 -7.34 29.87 -10.54
C PRO A 607 -7.72 29.03 -9.31
N LEU A 608 -8.65 29.52 -8.50
CA LEU A 608 -9.08 28.91 -7.23
C LEU A 608 -9.47 27.44 -7.38
N TRP A 609 -10.20 27.08 -8.44
CA TRP A 609 -10.60 25.68 -8.70
C TRP A 609 -9.36 24.77 -8.89
N LYS A 610 -8.32 25.25 -9.58
CA LYS A 610 -7.09 24.49 -9.83
C LYS A 610 -6.25 24.37 -8.57
N ARG A 611 -6.28 25.39 -7.71
CA ARG A 611 -5.65 25.34 -6.38
C ARG A 611 -6.37 24.35 -5.48
N ALA A 612 -7.69 24.37 -5.43
CA ALA A 612 -8.49 23.41 -4.67
C ALA A 612 -8.29 21.97 -5.22
N TYR A 613 -8.33 21.80 -6.54
CA TYR A 613 -8.05 20.51 -7.17
C TYR A 613 -6.64 20.02 -6.80
N ARG A 614 -5.58 20.82 -6.97
CA ARG A 614 -4.21 20.44 -6.57
C ARG A 614 -3.97 20.36 -5.06
N TYR A 615 -4.92 20.88 -4.29
CA TYR A 615 -4.92 20.76 -2.84
C TYR A 615 -5.35 19.35 -2.45
N PHE A 616 -6.48 18.88 -2.98
CA PHE A 616 -7.04 17.56 -2.68
C PHE A 616 -6.48 16.42 -3.55
N CYS A 617 -6.17 16.70 -4.82
CA CYS A 617 -5.63 15.83 -5.89
C CYS A 617 -4.21 16.27 -6.31
#